data_AF-A0A3R9PJ97-F1
#
_entry.id   AF-A0A3R9PJ97-F1
#
_cell.length_a   1.000
_cell.length_b   1.000
_cell.length_c   1.000
_cell.angle_alpha   90.00
_cell.angle_beta   90.00
_cell.angle_gamma   90.00
#
_symmetry.space_group_name_H-M   'P 1'
#
loop_
_entity.id
_entity.type
_entity.pdbx_description
1 polymer ?
#
loop_
_entity_poly.entity_id
_entity_poly.type
_entity_poly.pdbx_seq_one_letter_code
_entity_poly.pdbx_strand_id
1 'polypeptide(L)'
;MNGSISLRFEQVTPLFFGRVEELSPTEFVRSYSIPSAYTVGGATMTLLSEVAKIELEEIENKVRNREIVIRATYFAAKFGNSWRYFIPAPLSTSHGRIYKVIVAKGKYSGFCRISGIPSAGIPPISDFKPDGKNWLIEVSFDDEKRRWQINTASLAELNPRFSDRTSFEMERVKRTVKAPSLYFRELVEGYEIYSFSYGKTRDTRVACDILLPTDLKERLRMVESRLIRFGGESGLVRAHISDETPLNSLCRKGVEKDEIYLAISHIPIIRKGDKFSVLGFGRADWIFGRVELMGGWLMREEKPKDMISVLSPGSLFKISSVDESYDGEWYLKLLSTAVSLKGVE
;
A
#
# COMPACT_ATOMS: atom_id res chain seq x y z
N MET A 1 18.90 17.85 -9.37
CA MET A 1 17.76 17.23 -10.09
C MET A 1 17.33 16.00 -9.30
N ASN A 2 16.05 15.62 -9.34
CA ASN A 2 15.59 14.40 -8.65
C ASN A 2 15.66 13.22 -9.64
N GLY A 3 16.23 12.11 -9.21
CA GLY A 3 16.16 10.82 -9.90
C GLY A 3 14.94 10.02 -9.45
N SER A 4 14.51 9.09 -10.31
CA SER A 4 13.50 8.08 -9.97
C SER A 4 14.09 6.68 -10.03
N ILE A 5 13.63 5.80 -9.13
CA ILE A 5 14.00 4.39 -9.10
C ILE A 5 12.86 3.56 -8.50
N SER A 6 12.75 2.31 -8.91
CA SER A 6 11.83 1.34 -8.33
C SER A 6 12.60 0.32 -7.49
N LEU A 7 12.11 0.05 -6.29
CA LEU A 7 12.54 -1.09 -5.48
C LEU A 7 11.51 -2.21 -5.61
N ARG A 8 12.00 -3.43 -5.88
CA ARG A 8 11.19 -4.64 -5.97
C ARG A 8 11.70 -5.64 -4.94
N PHE A 9 10.86 -5.96 -3.98
CA PHE A 9 11.18 -6.85 -2.87
C PHE A 9 10.80 -8.27 -3.25
N GLU A 10 11.81 -9.10 -3.51
CA GLU A 10 11.66 -10.55 -3.66
C GLU A 10 11.59 -11.18 -2.26
N GLN A 11 10.51 -11.91 -2.01
CA GLN A 11 10.31 -12.55 -0.72
C GLN A 11 11.25 -13.74 -0.54
N VAL A 12 12.01 -13.76 0.57
CA VAL A 12 12.95 -14.84 0.90
C VAL A 12 12.41 -15.72 2.03
N THR A 13 11.74 -15.14 3.01
CA THR A 13 11.06 -15.86 4.10
C THR A 13 9.57 -15.52 4.12
N PRO A 14 8.72 -16.25 4.86
CA PRO A 14 7.38 -15.78 5.18
C PRO A 14 7.42 -14.38 5.80
N LEU A 15 6.44 -13.54 5.45
CA LEU A 15 6.36 -12.13 5.85
C LEU A 15 5.11 -11.93 6.71
N PHE A 16 5.24 -11.09 7.73
CA PHE A 16 4.11 -10.70 8.56
C PHE A 16 3.85 -9.21 8.44
N PHE A 17 2.64 -8.84 8.04
CA PHE A 17 2.18 -7.46 7.98
C PHE A 17 1.13 -7.26 9.04
N GLY A 18 1.61 -6.81 10.20
CA GLY A 18 0.84 -6.59 11.41
C GLY A 18 -0.42 -5.75 11.22
N ARG A 19 -1.45 -6.09 11.99
CA ARG A 19 -2.67 -5.30 12.15
C ARG A 19 -2.74 -4.79 13.59
N VAL A 20 -3.72 -3.94 13.89
CA VAL A 20 -3.93 -3.41 15.25
C VAL A 20 -4.10 -4.53 16.27
N GLU A 21 -4.77 -5.59 15.86
CA GLU A 21 -5.02 -6.83 16.58
C GLU A 21 -3.73 -7.54 17.05
N GLU A 22 -2.58 -7.28 16.40
CA GLU A 22 -1.27 -7.84 16.78
C GLU A 22 -0.86 -7.54 18.22
N LEU A 23 -1.26 -6.37 18.74
CA LEU A 23 -0.92 -5.95 20.09
C LEU A 23 -1.60 -6.80 21.17
N SER A 24 -2.55 -7.67 20.79
CA SER A 24 -3.19 -8.64 21.67
C SER A 24 -2.50 -10.01 21.57
N PRO A 25 -1.91 -10.53 22.66
CA PRO A 25 -1.26 -11.84 22.66
C PRO A 25 -2.25 -13.01 22.51
N THR A 26 -3.55 -12.77 22.72
CA THR A 26 -4.59 -13.80 22.69
C THR A 26 -5.29 -13.93 21.35
N GLU A 27 -5.05 -13.02 20.40
CA GLU A 27 -5.73 -13.03 19.11
C GLU A 27 -4.96 -13.81 18.05
N PHE A 28 -5.72 -14.54 17.23
CA PHE A 28 -5.20 -15.11 15.99
C PHE A 28 -5.11 -13.99 14.96
N VAL A 29 -3.89 -13.55 14.65
CA VAL A 29 -3.69 -12.37 13.80
C VAL A 29 -3.21 -12.80 12.41
N ARG A 30 -4.06 -12.52 11.44
CA ARG A 30 -3.74 -12.69 10.01
C ARG A 30 -3.04 -11.46 9.47
N SER A 31 -1.91 -11.70 8.79
CA SER A 31 -1.19 -10.65 8.06
C SER A 31 -2.12 -9.91 7.08
N TYR A 32 -1.87 -8.63 6.84
CA TYR A 32 -2.44 -7.97 5.67
C TYR A 32 -2.05 -8.70 4.39
N SER A 33 -2.96 -8.75 3.41
CA SER A 33 -2.68 -9.28 2.08
C SER A 33 -1.71 -8.37 1.32
N ILE A 34 -1.95 -7.05 1.38
CA ILE A 34 -1.13 -6.04 0.72
C ILE A 34 -0.40 -5.27 1.82
N PRO A 35 0.95 -5.21 1.81
CA PRO A 35 1.66 -4.48 2.84
C PRO A 35 1.37 -2.99 2.72
N SER A 36 1.26 -2.35 3.88
CA SER A 36 1.01 -0.92 3.92
C SER A 36 2.18 -0.11 3.39
N ALA A 37 1.91 1.14 3.01
CA ALA A 37 2.98 2.06 2.63
C ALA A 37 3.91 2.40 3.81
N TYR A 38 3.49 2.20 5.08
CA TYR A 38 4.42 2.27 6.22
C TYR A 38 5.42 1.13 6.22
N THR A 39 4.99 -0.10 5.91
CA THR A 39 5.88 -1.26 5.86
C THR A 39 6.92 -1.09 4.76
N VAL A 40 6.45 -0.72 3.56
CA VAL A 40 7.32 -0.50 2.40
C VAL A 40 8.21 0.73 2.60
N GLY A 41 7.66 1.82 3.14
CA GLY A 41 8.40 3.03 3.48
C GLY A 41 9.47 2.77 4.53
N GLY A 42 9.13 2.04 5.61
CA GLY A 42 10.09 1.64 6.65
C GLY A 42 11.25 0.84 6.09
N ALA A 43 10.97 -0.20 5.29
CA ALA A 43 12.02 -0.99 4.63
C ALA A 43 12.89 -0.14 3.69
N THR A 44 12.28 0.80 2.96
CA THR A 44 13.01 1.75 2.09
C THR A 44 13.92 2.67 2.91
N MET A 45 13.45 3.16 4.06
CA MET A 45 14.25 3.99 4.96
C MET A 45 15.39 3.20 5.58
N THR A 46 15.15 1.95 6.00
CA THR A 46 16.20 1.04 6.46
C THR A 46 17.27 0.85 5.39
N LEU A 47 16.89 0.66 4.13
CA LEU A 47 17.83 0.58 3.01
C LEU A 47 18.66 1.86 2.84
N LEU A 48 18.00 3.01 2.84
CA LEU A 48 18.68 4.30 2.76
C LEU A 48 19.64 4.51 3.94
N SER A 49 19.28 4.03 5.13
CA SER A 49 20.14 4.18 6.30
C SER A 49 21.30 3.21 6.32
N GLU A 50 21.02 1.90 6.25
CA GLU A 50 22.02 0.85 6.42
C GLU A 50 22.96 0.74 5.22
N VAL A 51 22.42 0.88 4.01
CA VAL A 51 23.20 0.65 2.78
C VAL A 51 23.66 1.96 2.18
N ALA A 52 22.76 2.93 2.05
CA ALA A 52 23.15 4.23 1.53
C ALA A 52 23.89 5.07 2.58
N LYS A 53 23.98 4.69 3.87
CA LYS A 53 24.70 5.42 4.94
C LYS A 53 24.19 6.85 5.14
N ILE A 54 22.90 6.96 5.39
CA ILE A 54 22.21 8.23 5.68
C ILE A 54 21.58 8.09 7.07
N GLU A 55 21.67 9.12 7.89
CA GLU A 55 21.02 9.10 9.19
C GLU A 55 19.49 9.07 9.04
N LEU A 56 18.81 8.27 9.88
CA LEU A 56 17.34 8.14 9.82
C LEU A 56 16.64 9.49 9.94
N GLU A 57 17.11 10.37 10.83
CA GLU A 57 16.56 11.71 11.01
C GLU A 57 16.67 12.58 9.75
N GLU A 58 17.78 12.45 9.00
CA GLU A 58 17.93 13.16 7.73
C GLU A 58 16.91 12.63 6.71
N ILE A 59 16.72 11.32 6.63
CA ILE A 59 15.71 10.71 5.73
C ILE A 59 14.31 11.18 6.11
N GLU A 60 13.96 11.18 7.40
CA GLU A 60 12.66 11.67 7.90
C GLU A 60 12.42 13.13 7.51
N ASN A 61 13.42 14.00 7.67
CA ASN A 61 13.35 15.40 7.27
C ASN A 61 13.21 15.55 5.74
N LYS A 62 13.92 14.75 4.95
CA LYS A 62 13.79 14.74 3.49
C LYS A 62 12.41 14.25 3.03
N VAL A 63 11.83 13.26 3.69
CA VAL A 63 10.44 12.82 3.44
C VAL A 63 9.46 13.92 3.85
N ARG A 64 9.66 14.54 5.02
CA ARG A 64 8.86 15.67 5.50
C ARG A 64 8.87 16.83 4.50
N ASN A 65 10.02 17.14 3.93
CA ASN A 65 10.18 18.22 2.95
C ASN A 65 9.81 17.82 1.51
N ARG A 66 9.34 16.58 1.28
CA ARG A 66 9.06 15.99 -0.05
C ARG A 66 10.29 15.99 -0.99
N GLU A 67 11.51 16.01 -0.44
CA GLU A 67 12.75 15.76 -1.19
C GLU A 67 12.87 14.26 -1.53
N ILE A 68 12.41 13.39 -0.63
CA ILE A 68 12.22 11.97 -0.87
C ILE A 68 10.71 11.69 -0.89
N VAL A 69 10.22 11.07 -1.96
CA VAL A 69 8.82 10.66 -2.09
C VAL A 69 8.77 9.17 -2.40
N ILE A 70 8.06 8.42 -1.56
CA ILE A 70 7.88 6.97 -1.73
C ILE A 70 6.44 6.73 -2.18
N ARG A 71 6.27 6.16 -3.37
CA ARG A 71 4.99 5.77 -3.96
C ARG A 71 4.84 4.25 -3.84
N ALA A 72 4.19 3.84 -2.76
CA ALA A 72 3.84 2.44 -2.48
C ALA A 72 2.31 2.29 -2.38
N THR A 73 1.70 1.10 -2.47
CA THR A 73 2.30 -0.22 -2.74
C THR A 73 1.73 -0.77 -4.05
N TYR A 74 2.56 -1.36 -4.91
CA TYR A 74 2.12 -2.07 -6.11
C TYR A 74 2.86 -3.40 -6.27
N PHE A 75 2.44 -4.22 -7.23
CA PHE A 75 3.03 -5.53 -7.50
C PHE A 75 3.70 -5.54 -8.87
N ALA A 76 4.93 -6.04 -8.93
CA ALA A 76 5.61 -6.39 -10.16
C ALA A 76 5.55 -7.92 -10.31
N ALA A 77 4.96 -8.41 -11.39
CA ALA A 77 4.80 -9.84 -11.65
C ALA A 77 5.42 -10.20 -13.00
N LYS A 78 6.21 -11.27 -13.03
CA LYS A 78 6.87 -11.74 -14.24
C LYS A 78 5.99 -12.74 -14.97
N PHE A 79 5.62 -12.40 -16.20
CA PHE A 79 4.88 -13.28 -17.11
C PHE A 79 5.77 -13.58 -18.33
N GLY A 80 6.21 -14.84 -18.46
CA GLY A 80 7.24 -15.20 -19.43
C GLY A 80 8.54 -14.43 -19.17
N ASN A 81 8.97 -13.64 -20.15
CA ASN A 81 10.21 -12.86 -20.07
C ASN A 81 9.99 -11.38 -19.70
N SER A 82 8.75 -10.96 -19.42
CA SER A 82 8.42 -9.55 -19.21
C SER A 82 7.82 -9.31 -17.82
N TRP A 83 8.21 -8.19 -17.21
CA TRP A 83 7.57 -7.68 -16.01
C TRP A 83 6.29 -6.94 -16.35
N ARG A 84 5.24 -7.18 -15.57
CA ARG A 84 3.95 -6.50 -15.63
C ARG A 84 3.67 -5.88 -14.27
N TYR A 85 3.05 -4.71 -14.25
CA TYR A 85 2.85 -3.93 -13.03
C TYR A 85 1.38 -3.84 -12.71
N PHE A 86 1.03 -4.06 -11.45
CA PHE A 86 -0.35 -4.13 -11.01
C PHE A 86 -0.56 -3.29 -9.76
N ILE A 87 -1.63 -2.52 -9.75
CA ILE A 87 -2.09 -1.74 -8.62
C ILE A 87 -3.44 -2.26 -8.11
N PRO A 88 -3.80 -1.99 -6.84
CA PRO A 88 -5.11 -2.34 -6.30
C PRO A 88 -6.25 -1.76 -7.14
N ALA A 89 -7.22 -2.60 -7.49
CA ALA A 89 -8.41 -2.21 -8.23
C ALA A 89 -9.50 -1.66 -7.29
N PRO A 90 -10.43 -0.83 -7.81
CA PRO A 90 -11.70 -0.56 -7.14
C PRO A 90 -12.41 -1.83 -6.70
N LEU A 91 -13.11 -1.77 -5.55
CA LEU A 91 -13.95 -2.87 -5.08
C LEU A 91 -14.87 -3.31 -6.23
N SER A 92 -14.67 -4.55 -6.70
CA SER A 92 -15.37 -5.10 -7.85
C SER A 92 -16.42 -6.11 -7.39
N THR A 93 -17.51 -6.25 -8.15
CA THR A 93 -18.47 -7.35 -7.93
C THR A 93 -17.90 -8.65 -8.47
N SER A 94 -18.53 -9.77 -8.14
CA SER A 94 -18.25 -11.13 -8.65
C SER A 94 -18.10 -11.28 -10.18
N HIS A 95 -18.36 -10.23 -10.96
CA HIS A 95 -18.24 -10.18 -12.42
C HIS A 95 -17.12 -9.25 -12.93
N GLY A 96 -16.25 -8.72 -12.07
CA GLY A 96 -15.01 -8.05 -12.48
C GLY A 96 -15.15 -6.73 -13.26
N ARG A 97 -16.34 -6.11 -13.27
CA ARG A 97 -16.58 -4.88 -14.06
C ARG A 97 -16.29 -3.61 -13.24
N ILE A 98 -15.02 -3.25 -13.15
CA ILE A 98 -14.51 -2.00 -12.52
C ILE A 98 -15.22 -0.75 -13.09
N TYR A 99 -15.50 -0.77 -14.40
CA TYR A 99 -16.13 0.31 -15.15
C TYR A 99 -17.48 0.78 -14.59
N LYS A 100 -18.30 -0.14 -14.04
CA LYS A 100 -19.63 0.23 -13.52
C LYS A 100 -19.57 1.15 -12.30
N VAL A 101 -18.50 1.09 -11.51
CA VAL A 101 -18.32 1.92 -10.30
C VAL A 101 -17.91 3.34 -10.68
N ILE A 102 -16.98 3.48 -11.64
CA ILE A 102 -16.47 4.78 -12.12
C ILE A 102 -17.57 5.58 -12.84
N VAL A 103 -18.38 4.90 -13.66
CA VAL A 103 -19.46 5.53 -14.45
C VAL A 103 -20.66 6.00 -13.60
N ALA A 104 -20.81 5.48 -12.38
CA ALA A 104 -21.96 5.80 -11.53
C ALA A 104 -21.93 7.19 -10.87
N LYS A 105 -20.91 8.03 -11.16
CA LYS A 105 -20.86 9.47 -10.84
C LYS A 105 -21.42 9.87 -9.47
N GLY A 106 -21.05 9.14 -8.40
CA GLY A 106 -21.41 9.53 -7.04
C GLY A 106 -22.83 9.17 -6.58
N LYS A 107 -23.52 8.20 -7.20
CA LYS A 107 -24.73 7.58 -6.58
C LYS A 107 -24.42 6.61 -5.42
N TYR A 108 -23.15 6.43 -5.08
CA TYR A 108 -22.70 5.58 -3.98
C TYR A 108 -22.21 6.46 -2.82
N SER A 109 -23.08 6.70 -1.84
CA SER A 109 -22.68 7.21 -0.54
C SER A 109 -22.97 6.12 0.49
N GLY A 110 -22.00 5.73 1.30
CA GLY A 110 -22.36 4.92 2.46
C GLY A 110 -21.29 4.79 3.52
N PHE A 111 -21.76 4.87 4.76
CA PHE A 111 -21.09 4.47 5.99
C PHE A 111 -22.14 3.79 6.88
N CYS A 112 -21.82 2.65 7.52
CA CYS A 112 -22.54 2.26 8.73
C CYS A 112 -21.73 1.41 9.72
N ARG A 113 -22.10 1.59 11.00
CA ARG A 113 -21.40 1.37 12.29
C ARG A 113 -21.52 -0.06 12.86
N ILE A 114 -20.58 -0.43 13.74
CA ILE A 114 -20.87 -1.14 15.02
C ILE A 114 -20.03 -0.62 16.24
N SER A 115 -18.85 0.00 16.09
CA SER A 115 -17.92 0.21 17.24
C SER A 115 -17.28 1.60 17.42
N GLY A 116 -17.77 2.65 16.75
CA GLY A 116 -17.12 3.98 16.77
C GLY A 116 -15.91 4.11 15.82
N ILE A 117 -15.58 3.03 15.11
CA ILE A 117 -14.62 2.98 14.01
C ILE A 117 -15.36 3.30 12.69
N PRO A 118 -14.87 4.19 11.81
CA PRO A 118 -15.49 4.44 10.52
C PRO A 118 -15.29 3.25 9.56
N SER A 119 -16.39 2.71 9.02
CA SER A 119 -16.41 1.71 7.94
C SER A 119 -17.51 2.05 6.93
N ALA A 120 -17.26 1.77 5.65
CA ALA A 120 -18.16 2.11 4.56
C ALA A 120 -19.35 1.16 4.44
N GLY A 121 -20.51 1.73 4.10
CA GLY A 121 -21.72 1.01 3.71
C GLY A 121 -21.86 1.03 2.19
N ILE A 122 -22.30 -0.08 1.62
CA ILE A 122 -22.80 -0.15 0.25
C ILE A 122 -24.24 0.36 0.26
N PRO A 123 -24.71 1.18 -0.69
CA PRO A 123 -26.12 1.56 -0.72
C PRO A 123 -27.02 0.32 -0.79
N PRO A 124 -28.16 0.31 -0.09
CA PRO A 124 -29.12 -0.80 -0.12
C PRO A 124 -29.74 -1.05 -1.50
N ILE A 125 -29.46 -0.21 -2.50
CA ILE A 125 -30.02 -0.27 -3.87
C ILE A 125 -29.15 -1.11 -4.82
N SER A 126 -27.97 -1.54 -4.42
CA SER A 126 -27.14 -2.44 -5.24
C SER A 126 -27.06 -3.82 -4.58
N ASP A 127 -27.33 -4.88 -5.34
CA ASP A 127 -26.95 -6.27 -5.02
C ASP A 127 -25.43 -6.48 -4.94
N PHE A 128 -24.67 -5.41 -4.68
CA PHE A 128 -23.23 -5.41 -4.55
C PHE A 128 -22.85 -6.16 -3.28
N LYS A 129 -22.29 -7.35 -3.47
CA LYS A 129 -21.60 -8.10 -2.43
C LYS A 129 -20.12 -8.17 -2.83
N PRO A 130 -19.20 -7.68 -1.99
CA PRO A 130 -17.78 -7.91 -2.24
C PRO A 130 -17.54 -9.42 -2.23
N ASP A 131 -16.79 -9.92 -3.21
CA ASP A 131 -16.44 -11.34 -3.32
C ASP A 131 -15.29 -11.74 -2.39
N GLY A 132 -14.74 -10.79 -1.63
CA GLY A 132 -13.62 -10.98 -0.70
C GLY A 132 -12.26 -11.12 -1.40
N LYS A 133 -12.20 -10.90 -2.72
CA LYS A 133 -10.97 -11.05 -3.50
C LYS A 133 -10.16 -9.76 -3.55
N ASN A 134 -8.86 -9.90 -3.71
CA ASN A 134 -7.93 -8.77 -3.92
C ASN A 134 -7.77 -8.55 -5.42
N TRP A 135 -8.62 -7.71 -5.99
CA TRP A 135 -8.54 -7.37 -7.41
C TRP A 135 -7.43 -6.34 -7.68
N LEU A 136 -6.77 -6.50 -8.81
CA LEU A 136 -5.73 -5.63 -9.32
C LEU A 136 -6.03 -5.20 -10.76
N ILE A 137 -5.51 -4.04 -11.15
CA ILE A 137 -5.47 -3.55 -12.53
C ILE A 137 -4.03 -3.31 -12.96
N GLU A 138 -3.76 -3.58 -14.23
CA GLU A 138 -2.46 -3.37 -14.84
C GLU A 138 -2.18 -1.87 -15.04
N VAL A 139 -0.94 -1.50 -14.74
CA VAL A 139 -0.30 -0.27 -15.20
C VAL A 139 0.60 -0.64 -16.38
N SER A 140 0.20 -0.21 -17.58
CA SER A 140 0.89 -0.52 -18.82
C SER A 140 1.62 0.71 -19.37
N PHE A 141 2.67 0.46 -20.14
CA PHE A 141 3.35 1.52 -20.89
C PHE A 141 2.73 1.61 -22.29
N ASP A 142 2.22 2.78 -22.65
CA ASP A 142 1.78 3.11 -24.01
C ASP A 142 3.03 3.48 -24.82
N ASP A 143 3.50 2.55 -25.66
CA ASP A 143 4.71 2.73 -26.47
C ASP A 143 4.57 3.90 -27.46
N GLU A 144 3.37 4.11 -28.02
CA GLU A 144 3.12 5.19 -28.99
C GLU A 144 3.19 6.56 -28.31
N LYS A 145 2.54 6.70 -27.16
CA LYS A 145 2.52 7.96 -26.39
C LYS A 145 3.71 8.09 -25.43
N ARG A 146 4.57 7.09 -25.37
CA ARG A 146 5.74 6.96 -24.47
C ARG A 146 5.41 7.33 -23.02
N ARG A 147 4.28 6.83 -22.51
CA ARG A 147 3.80 7.16 -21.16
C ARG A 147 3.16 5.95 -20.49
N TRP A 148 3.25 5.90 -19.17
CA TRP A 148 2.49 4.94 -18.39
C TRP A 148 1.00 5.32 -18.37
N GLN A 149 0.14 4.32 -18.32
CA GLN A 149 -1.31 4.47 -18.20
C GLN A 149 -1.92 3.33 -17.37
N ILE A 150 -3.10 3.58 -16.83
CA ILE A 150 -3.88 2.57 -16.11
C ILE A 150 -4.77 1.88 -17.12
N ASN A 151 -4.62 0.56 -17.26
CA ASN A 151 -5.45 -0.25 -18.13
C ASN A 151 -6.70 -0.71 -17.35
N THR A 152 -7.75 0.09 -17.33
CA THR A 152 -9.00 -0.23 -16.60
C THR A 152 -9.81 -1.37 -17.21
N ALA A 153 -9.47 -1.80 -18.43
CA ALA A 153 -10.02 -3.01 -19.04
C ALA A 153 -9.29 -4.29 -18.58
N SER A 154 -8.09 -4.15 -18.01
CA SER A 154 -7.37 -5.28 -17.42
C SER A 154 -7.96 -5.65 -16.05
N LEU A 155 -7.88 -6.93 -15.72
CA LEU A 155 -8.23 -7.43 -14.40
C LEU A 155 -7.30 -8.58 -14.04
N ALA A 156 -6.82 -8.56 -12.80
CA ALA A 156 -6.06 -9.64 -12.22
C ALA A 156 -6.46 -9.88 -10.76
N GLU A 157 -6.38 -11.13 -10.30
CA GLU A 157 -6.63 -11.51 -8.92
C GLU A 157 -5.30 -11.76 -8.20
N LEU A 158 -5.10 -11.07 -7.07
CA LEU A 158 -4.00 -11.34 -6.15
C LEU A 158 -4.43 -12.41 -5.14
N ASN A 159 -3.68 -13.51 -5.13
CA ASN A 159 -3.85 -14.63 -4.22
C ASN A 159 -2.60 -14.71 -3.33
N PRO A 160 -2.62 -14.10 -2.12
CA PRO A 160 -1.57 -14.33 -1.14
C PRO A 160 -1.72 -15.75 -0.60
N ARG A 161 -0.61 -16.49 -0.57
CA ARG A 161 -0.53 -17.79 0.09
C ARG A 161 -0.13 -17.55 1.54
N PHE A 162 -0.84 -18.20 2.45
CA PHE A 162 -0.64 -18.01 3.87
C PHE A 162 -0.17 -19.29 4.55
N SER A 163 0.58 -19.16 5.65
CA SER A 163 0.83 -20.25 6.58
C SER A 163 0.63 -19.86 8.02
N ASP A 164 0.01 -20.77 8.75
CA ASP A 164 -0.23 -20.62 10.18
C ASP A 164 1.02 -20.97 10.97
N ARG A 165 1.35 -20.11 11.93
CA ARG A 165 2.45 -20.28 12.87
C ARG A 165 1.91 -20.14 14.28
N THR A 166 2.22 -21.13 15.10
CA THR A 166 2.02 -21.10 16.55
C THR A 166 3.40 -21.00 17.19
N SER A 167 3.56 -20.10 18.15
CA SER A 167 4.86 -19.84 18.78
C SER A 167 4.69 -19.51 20.25
N PHE A 168 5.75 -19.70 21.03
CA PHE A 168 5.76 -19.49 22.48
C PHE A 168 7.17 -19.17 22.98
N GLU A 169 7.25 -18.51 24.13
CA GLU A 169 8.51 -18.26 24.84
C GLU A 169 8.78 -19.40 25.85
N MET A 170 10.01 -19.90 25.91
CA MET A 170 10.42 -20.92 26.87
C MET A 170 11.21 -20.32 28.04
N GLU A 171 10.85 -20.70 29.27
CA GLU A 171 11.73 -20.51 30.43
C GLU A 171 12.93 -21.45 30.32
N ARG A 172 14.09 -20.93 29.93
CA ARG A 172 15.29 -21.72 29.60
C ARG A 172 15.71 -22.71 30.69
N VAL A 173 15.62 -22.31 31.96
CA VAL A 173 16.04 -23.14 33.11
C VAL A 173 15.04 -24.27 33.38
N LYS A 174 13.75 -23.94 33.43
CA LYS A 174 12.69 -24.93 33.71
C LYS A 174 12.32 -25.78 32.50
N ARG A 175 12.70 -25.33 31.30
CA ARG A 175 12.29 -25.91 30.00
C ARG A 175 10.77 -26.01 29.84
N THR A 176 10.05 -25.05 30.42
CA THR A 176 8.59 -24.94 30.35
C THR A 176 8.19 -23.71 29.55
N VAL A 177 6.98 -23.72 29.00
CA VAL A 177 6.38 -22.53 28.37
C VAL A 177 6.18 -21.45 29.43
N LYS A 178 6.62 -20.22 29.13
CA LYS A 178 6.34 -19.06 29.97
C LYS A 178 4.87 -18.66 29.79
N ALA A 179 4.11 -18.48 30.86
CA ALA A 179 2.72 -18.06 30.77
C ALA A 179 2.56 -16.58 31.12
N PRO A 180 1.84 -15.76 30.32
CA PRO A 180 1.31 -16.04 28.99
C PRO A 180 2.35 -15.73 27.88
N SER A 181 2.66 -16.69 27.01
CA SER A 181 3.53 -16.45 25.85
C SER A 181 3.12 -17.16 24.57
N LEU A 182 2.02 -17.93 24.59
CA LEU A 182 1.53 -18.58 23.39
C LEU A 182 0.89 -17.53 22.47
N TYR A 183 1.30 -17.50 21.20
CA TYR A 183 0.76 -16.59 20.21
C TYR A 183 0.63 -17.26 18.84
N PHE A 184 -0.29 -16.73 18.03
CA PHE A 184 -0.65 -17.29 16.73
C PHE A 184 -0.60 -16.21 15.66
N ARG A 185 0.01 -16.55 14.51
CA ARG A 185 0.19 -15.65 13.38
C ARG A 185 -0.03 -16.40 12.07
N GLU A 186 -0.77 -15.81 11.14
CA GLU A 186 -0.88 -16.30 9.78
C GLU A 186 -0.04 -15.39 8.86
N LEU A 187 1.10 -15.91 8.37
CA LEU A 187 2.11 -15.18 7.61
C LEU A 187 1.89 -15.35 6.11
N VAL A 188 2.28 -14.36 5.31
CA VAL A 188 2.29 -14.46 3.85
C VAL A 188 3.54 -15.25 3.41
N GLU A 189 3.37 -16.38 2.74
CA GLU A 189 4.48 -17.20 2.18
C GLU A 189 4.85 -16.83 0.75
N GLY A 190 4.00 -16.04 0.09
CA GLY A 190 4.25 -15.54 -1.25
C GLY A 190 2.98 -15.10 -1.94
N TYR A 191 3.17 -14.50 -3.10
CA TYR A 191 2.10 -13.95 -3.90
C TYR A 191 1.93 -14.71 -5.20
N GLU A 192 0.69 -14.91 -5.59
CA GLU A 192 0.32 -15.46 -6.87
C GLU A 192 -0.66 -14.52 -7.55
N ILE A 193 -0.36 -14.09 -8.77
CA ILE A 193 -1.23 -13.22 -9.55
C ILE A 193 -1.81 -14.02 -10.71
N TYR A 194 -3.14 -14.01 -10.81
CA TYR A 194 -3.88 -14.52 -11.96
C TYR A 194 -4.42 -13.37 -12.79
N SER A 195 -3.76 -13.07 -13.91
CA SER A 195 -4.20 -12.08 -14.89
C SER A 195 -5.06 -12.75 -15.97
N PHE A 196 -6.18 -12.12 -16.32
CA PHE A 196 -7.03 -12.61 -17.40
C PHE A 196 -6.35 -12.49 -18.78
N SER A 197 -5.34 -11.62 -18.91
CA SER A 197 -4.60 -11.39 -20.14
C SER A 197 -3.34 -12.27 -20.26
N TYR A 198 -2.68 -12.56 -19.14
CA TYR A 198 -1.35 -13.20 -19.13
C TYR A 198 -1.32 -14.59 -18.44
N GLY A 199 -2.43 -15.04 -17.88
CA GLY A 199 -2.50 -16.28 -17.13
C GLY A 199 -1.99 -16.12 -15.70
N LYS A 200 -1.20 -17.09 -15.22
CA LYS A 200 -0.86 -17.22 -13.79
C LYS A 200 0.65 -17.13 -13.56
N THR A 201 1.06 -16.40 -12.54
CA THR A 201 2.47 -16.36 -12.11
C THR A 201 2.64 -16.32 -10.59
N ARG A 202 3.76 -16.85 -10.12
CA ARG A 202 4.22 -16.80 -8.73
C ARG A 202 5.49 -15.96 -8.55
N ASP A 203 6.13 -15.57 -9.66
CA ASP A 203 7.26 -14.64 -9.61
C ASP A 203 6.68 -13.23 -9.48
N THR A 204 6.29 -12.90 -8.25
CA THR A 204 5.63 -11.66 -7.87
C THR A 204 6.41 -10.99 -6.77
N ARG A 205 6.67 -9.70 -6.95
CA ARG A 205 7.43 -8.86 -6.02
C ARG A 205 6.57 -7.68 -5.58
N VAL A 206 6.58 -7.40 -4.29
CA VAL A 206 6.04 -6.14 -3.78
C VAL A 206 6.99 -5.03 -4.23
N ALA A 207 6.46 -3.90 -4.68
CA ALA A 207 7.27 -2.82 -5.22
C ALA A 207 6.83 -1.44 -4.75
N CYS A 208 7.79 -0.51 -4.78
CA CYS A 208 7.56 0.92 -4.64
C CYS A 208 8.43 1.71 -5.61
N ASP A 209 7.93 2.87 -5.97
CA ASP A 209 8.70 3.88 -6.69
C ASP A 209 9.20 4.93 -5.70
N ILE A 210 10.41 5.41 -5.92
CA ILE A 210 11.04 6.44 -5.10
C ILE A 210 11.48 7.58 -6.00
N LEU A 211 11.09 8.79 -5.65
CA LEU A 211 11.69 10.03 -6.16
C LEU A 211 12.65 10.54 -5.09
N LEU A 212 13.91 10.75 -5.45
CA LEU A 212 14.96 11.15 -4.52
C LEU A 212 16.07 11.96 -5.22
N PRO A 213 16.92 12.71 -4.50
CA PRO A 213 18.08 13.36 -5.08
C PRO A 213 18.98 12.40 -5.88
N THR A 214 19.57 12.86 -6.98
CA THR A 214 20.36 12.00 -7.88
C THR A 214 21.53 11.31 -7.19
N ASP A 215 22.22 11.98 -6.27
CA ASP A 215 23.31 11.41 -5.47
C ASP A 215 22.83 10.23 -4.61
N LEU A 216 21.63 10.35 -4.00
CA LEU A 216 21.02 9.26 -3.24
C LEU A 216 20.56 8.12 -4.15
N LYS A 217 20.06 8.42 -5.35
CA LYS A 217 19.72 7.40 -6.35
C LYS A 217 20.94 6.55 -6.70
N GLU A 218 22.08 7.15 -7.01
CA GLU A 218 23.29 6.39 -7.37
C GLU A 218 23.84 5.59 -6.18
N ARG A 219 23.73 6.10 -4.95
CA ARG A 219 24.07 5.31 -3.75
C ARG A 219 23.13 4.12 -3.56
N LEU A 220 21.83 4.34 -3.77
CA LEU A 220 20.83 3.28 -3.65
C LEU A 220 21.01 2.20 -4.72
N ARG A 221 21.54 2.52 -5.91
CA ARG A 221 21.88 1.50 -6.93
C ARG A 221 22.85 0.42 -6.43
N MET A 222 23.65 0.71 -5.42
CA MET A 222 24.53 -0.28 -4.78
C MET A 222 23.78 -1.30 -3.89
N VAL A 223 22.46 -1.14 -3.70
CA VAL A 223 21.59 -2.04 -2.93
C VAL A 223 21.21 -3.30 -3.72
N GLU A 224 21.46 -3.37 -5.03
CA GLU A 224 21.01 -4.49 -5.86
C GLU A 224 21.28 -5.85 -5.20
N SER A 225 20.22 -6.64 -5.07
CA SER A 225 20.22 -7.98 -4.47
C SER A 225 20.61 -8.07 -2.99
N ARG A 226 20.56 -6.98 -2.22
CA ARG A 226 20.75 -6.98 -0.75
C ARG A 226 19.56 -7.62 -0.02
N LEU A 227 19.86 -8.36 1.05
CA LEU A 227 18.86 -8.88 1.98
C LEU A 227 18.57 -7.83 3.05
N ILE A 228 17.28 -7.57 3.31
CA ILE A 228 16.81 -6.66 4.35
C ILE A 228 15.65 -7.24 5.12
N ARG A 229 15.40 -6.67 6.29
CA ARG A 229 14.17 -6.91 7.05
C ARG A 229 12.99 -6.20 6.39
N PHE A 230 11.85 -6.87 6.36
CA PHE A 230 10.62 -6.37 5.74
C PHE A 230 9.40 -6.95 6.45
N GLY A 231 8.57 -6.06 7.02
CA GLY A 231 7.45 -6.48 7.89
C GLY A 231 7.91 -6.83 9.31
N GLY A 232 6.99 -7.45 10.06
CA GLY A 232 7.22 -7.98 11.40
C GLY A 232 7.82 -9.39 11.39
N GLU A 233 7.98 -9.99 12.57
CA GLU A 233 8.46 -11.38 12.76
C GLU A 233 9.81 -11.68 12.06
N SER A 234 10.67 -10.65 11.93
CA SER A 234 11.98 -10.75 11.25
C SER A 234 11.92 -11.24 9.78
N GLY A 235 10.82 -10.98 9.08
CA GLY A 235 10.68 -11.30 7.67
C GLY A 235 11.83 -10.72 6.81
N LEU A 236 12.33 -11.50 5.85
CA LEU A 236 13.44 -11.12 4.98
C LEU A 236 12.99 -11.06 3.51
N VAL A 237 13.47 -10.02 2.84
CA VAL A 237 13.33 -9.84 1.39
C VAL A 237 14.67 -9.51 0.76
N ARG A 238 14.81 -9.83 -0.52
CA ARG A 238 15.89 -9.37 -1.38
C ARG A 238 15.41 -8.16 -2.18
N ALA A 239 16.11 -7.03 -2.05
CA ALA A 239 15.78 -5.81 -2.78
C ALA A 239 16.41 -5.83 -4.18
N HIS A 240 15.60 -5.61 -5.21
CA HIS A 240 16.02 -5.42 -6.59
C HIS A 240 15.69 -4.02 -7.06
N ILE A 241 16.49 -3.52 -7.99
CA ILE A 241 16.42 -2.17 -8.49
C ILE A 241 15.99 -2.17 -9.95
N SER A 242 15.14 -1.22 -10.29
CA SER A 242 14.80 -0.95 -11.69
C SER A 242 14.66 0.54 -11.95
N ASP A 243 15.01 0.97 -13.15
CA ASP A 243 14.74 2.33 -13.62
C ASP A 243 13.29 2.50 -14.11
N GLU A 244 12.54 1.41 -14.31
CA GLU A 244 11.11 1.45 -14.64
C GLU A 244 10.29 1.87 -13.42
N THR A 245 9.69 3.06 -13.49
CA THR A 245 9.01 3.72 -12.36
C THR A 245 7.56 4.09 -12.73
N PRO A 246 6.66 3.08 -12.82
CA PRO A 246 5.30 3.27 -13.33
C PRO A 246 4.48 4.26 -12.49
N LEU A 247 4.55 4.21 -11.16
CA LEU A 247 3.75 5.07 -10.28
C LEU A 247 4.24 6.51 -10.22
N ASN A 248 5.56 6.75 -10.26
CA ASN A 248 6.09 8.12 -10.25
C ASN A 248 5.60 8.96 -11.43
N SER A 249 5.37 8.31 -12.57
CA SER A 249 4.84 8.98 -13.77
C SER A 249 3.33 9.20 -13.71
N LEU A 250 2.57 8.31 -13.05
CA LEU A 250 1.12 8.37 -12.93
C LEU A 250 0.63 9.27 -11.79
N CYS A 251 1.35 9.29 -10.68
CA CYS A 251 1.04 10.15 -9.53
C CYS A 251 1.41 11.60 -9.90
N ARG A 252 0.42 12.39 -10.34
CA ARG A 252 0.63 13.81 -10.71
C ARG A 252 1.27 14.59 -9.55
N LYS A 253 2.01 15.66 -9.91
CA LYS A 253 2.68 16.54 -8.94
C LYS A 253 1.73 17.43 -8.14
N GLY A 254 0.44 17.47 -8.47
CA GLY A 254 -0.55 18.25 -7.75
C GLY A 254 -1.95 17.66 -7.92
N VAL A 255 -2.85 18.09 -7.04
CA VAL A 255 -4.24 17.64 -7.00
C VAL A 255 -5.14 18.63 -7.74
N GLU A 256 -6.02 18.10 -8.58
CA GLU A 256 -6.97 18.87 -9.36
C GLU A 256 -8.38 18.70 -8.79
N LYS A 257 -9.11 19.81 -8.77
CA LYS A 257 -10.53 19.81 -8.37
C LYS A 257 -11.36 19.01 -9.37
N ASP A 258 -12.39 18.34 -8.85
CA ASP A 258 -13.37 17.53 -9.59
C ASP A 258 -12.82 16.26 -10.26
N GLU A 259 -11.54 15.92 -10.04
CA GLU A 259 -10.97 14.66 -10.47
C GLU A 259 -11.32 13.50 -9.52
N ILE A 260 -11.40 12.30 -10.09
CA ILE A 260 -11.54 11.03 -9.37
C ILE A 260 -10.16 10.42 -9.22
N TYR A 261 -9.83 10.03 -8.00
CA TYR A 261 -8.57 9.40 -7.64
C TYR A 261 -8.80 7.97 -7.18
N LEU A 262 -7.85 7.10 -7.53
CA LEU A 262 -7.74 5.73 -7.03
C LEU A 262 -6.61 5.65 -6.00
N ALA A 263 -6.96 5.22 -4.79
CA ALA A 263 -6.01 4.98 -3.72
C ALA A 263 -5.16 3.74 -4.01
N ILE A 264 -3.85 3.92 -4.16
CA ILE A 264 -2.90 2.83 -4.39
C ILE A 264 -2.39 2.28 -3.05
N SER A 265 -2.26 3.15 -2.05
CA SER A 265 -2.00 2.79 -0.66
C SER A 265 -3.13 3.21 0.25
N HIS A 266 -2.94 2.94 1.54
CA HIS A 266 -3.77 3.52 2.58
C HIS A 266 -3.66 5.04 2.53
N ILE A 267 -4.78 5.78 2.56
CA ILE A 267 -4.80 7.25 2.54
C ILE A 267 -5.52 7.82 3.76
N PRO A 268 -4.88 8.67 4.59
CA PRO A 268 -5.50 9.20 5.79
C PRO A 268 -6.70 10.09 5.48
N ILE A 269 -7.74 9.95 6.30
CA ILE A 269 -8.95 10.77 6.23
C ILE A 269 -9.29 11.34 7.60
N ILE A 270 -9.74 12.59 7.60
CA ILE A 270 -10.20 13.29 8.80
C ILE A 270 -11.60 13.85 8.53
N ARG A 271 -12.51 13.68 9.49
CA ARG A 271 -13.82 14.34 9.43
C ARG A 271 -13.70 15.78 9.92
N LYS A 272 -14.04 16.74 9.05
CA LYS A 272 -14.11 18.18 9.38
C LYS A 272 -15.56 18.65 9.17
N GLY A 273 -16.35 18.61 10.24
CA GLY A 273 -17.79 18.92 10.20
C GLY A 273 -18.61 17.82 9.51
N ASP A 274 -19.35 18.20 8.46
CA ASP A 274 -20.15 17.33 7.61
C ASP A 274 -19.35 16.67 6.47
N LYS A 275 -18.14 17.14 6.21
CA LYS A 275 -17.29 16.66 5.11
C LYS A 275 -16.05 15.91 5.60
N PHE A 276 -15.50 15.10 4.69
CA PHE A 276 -14.23 14.42 4.87
C PHE A 276 -13.10 15.18 4.17
N SER A 277 -11.96 15.25 4.84
CA SER A 277 -10.68 15.72 4.29
C SER A 277 -9.81 14.51 4.03
N VAL A 278 -9.38 14.33 2.78
CA VAL A 278 -8.40 13.33 2.37
C VAL A 278 -7.02 14.00 2.46
N LEU A 279 -6.19 13.57 3.41
CA LEU A 279 -4.93 14.27 3.69
C LEU A 279 -3.97 14.20 2.50
N GLY A 280 -3.36 15.33 2.18
CA GLY A 280 -2.52 15.48 0.99
C GLY A 280 -3.27 15.67 -0.32
N PHE A 281 -4.61 15.75 -0.29
CA PHE A 281 -5.43 15.99 -1.48
C PHE A 281 -6.42 17.14 -1.28
N GLY A 282 -7.32 17.03 -0.31
CA GLY A 282 -8.31 18.06 -0.05
C GLY A 282 -9.64 17.53 0.47
N ARG A 283 -10.70 18.32 0.34
CA ARG A 283 -12.04 17.94 0.79
C ARG A 283 -12.70 17.03 -0.22
N ALA A 284 -13.14 15.87 0.22
CA ALA A 284 -13.87 14.93 -0.61
C ALA A 284 -15.30 15.44 -0.90
N ASP A 285 -15.71 15.32 -2.16
CA ASP A 285 -17.10 15.38 -2.61
C ASP A 285 -17.80 14.07 -2.22
N TRP A 286 -17.18 12.94 -2.59
CA TRP A 286 -17.61 11.60 -2.22
C TRP A 286 -16.41 10.65 -2.10
N ILE A 287 -16.63 9.55 -1.39
CA ILE A 287 -15.66 8.46 -1.17
C ILE A 287 -16.38 7.14 -1.40
N PHE A 288 -15.74 6.21 -2.10
CA PHE A 288 -16.19 4.83 -2.30
C PHE A 288 -15.05 3.88 -1.98
N GLY A 289 -15.20 2.96 -1.04
CA GLY A 289 -14.13 2.06 -0.66
C GLY A 289 -14.27 1.58 0.77
N ARG A 290 -13.20 1.03 1.34
CA ARG A 290 -13.17 0.61 2.74
C ARG A 290 -12.43 1.64 3.59
N VAL A 291 -12.91 1.87 4.80
CA VAL A 291 -12.18 2.63 5.82
C VAL A 291 -11.72 1.66 6.90
N GLU A 292 -10.48 1.83 7.33
CA GLU A 292 -9.83 1.02 8.35
C GLU A 292 -9.12 1.95 9.35
N LEU A 293 -8.90 1.44 10.56
CA LEU A 293 -7.94 2.07 11.46
C LEU A 293 -6.56 1.51 11.19
N MET A 294 -5.60 2.42 11.06
CA MET A 294 -4.21 2.08 10.80
C MET A 294 -3.34 2.71 11.86
N GLY A 295 -2.49 1.88 12.47
CA GLY A 295 -1.39 2.32 13.31
C GLY A 295 -0.05 1.98 12.66
N GLY A 296 0.96 1.78 13.50
CA GLY A 296 2.27 1.30 13.10
C GLY A 296 3.26 1.48 14.23
N TRP A 297 4.54 1.27 13.94
CA TRP A 297 5.62 1.44 14.92
C TRP A 297 6.58 2.53 14.46
N LEU A 298 6.94 3.45 15.35
CA LEU A 298 8.02 4.41 15.12
C LEU A 298 9.32 3.78 15.57
N MET A 299 10.18 3.42 14.62
CA MET A 299 11.43 2.71 14.91
C MET A 299 12.37 3.54 15.80
N ARG A 300 12.51 4.85 15.53
CA ARG A 300 13.42 5.73 16.27
C ARG A 300 12.96 6.00 17.72
N GLU A 301 11.65 6.09 17.93
CA GLU A 301 11.06 6.44 19.22
C GLU A 301 10.56 5.21 20.00
N GLU A 302 10.69 4.01 19.42
CA GLU A 302 10.26 2.73 19.99
C GLU A 302 8.84 2.75 20.57
N LYS A 303 7.92 3.44 19.88
CA LYS A 303 6.53 3.61 20.31
C LYS A 303 5.55 3.36 19.18
N PRO A 304 4.29 2.96 19.49
CA PRO A 304 3.25 2.89 18.47
C PRO A 304 2.95 4.28 17.89
N LYS A 305 2.64 4.33 16.60
CA LYS A 305 2.07 5.51 15.92
C LYS A 305 0.64 5.71 16.40
N ASP A 306 0.18 6.96 16.34
CA ASP A 306 -1.22 7.27 16.56
C ASP A 306 -2.13 6.51 15.60
N MET A 307 -3.26 6.07 16.15
CA MET A 307 -4.29 5.38 15.41
C MET A 307 -5.04 6.37 14.53
N ILE A 308 -4.96 6.19 13.21
CA ILE A 308 -5.59 7.08 12.24
C ILE A 308 -6.60 6.32 11.38
N SER A 309 -7.65 7.03 10.93
CA SER A 309 -8.58 6.49 9.94
C SER A 309 -8.00 6.64 8.54
N VAL A 310 -7.99 5.56 7.76
CA VAL A 310 -7.46 5.54 6.39
C VAL A 310 -8.43 4.90 5.42
N LEU A 311 -8.44 5.37 4.17
CA LEU A 311 -9.00 4.64 3.03
C LEU A 311 -8.09 3.46 2.70
N SER A 312 -8.62 2.25 2.56
CA SER A 312 -7.84 1.09 2.14
C SER A 312 -7.44 1.21 0.65
N PRO A 313 -6.35 0.55 0.22
CA PRO A 313 -5.98 0.46 -1.19
C PRO A 313 -7.16 -0.05 -2.06
N GLY A 314 -7.31 0.51 -3.25
CA GLY A 314 -8.46 0.27 -4.14
C GLY A 314 -9.64 1.21 -3.90
N SER A 315 -9.62 2.07 -2.88
CA SER A 315 -10.69 3.05 -2.68
C SER A 315 -10.66 4.16 -3.73
N LEU A 316 -11.84 4.67 -4.10
CA LEU A 316 -12.03 5.82 -4.98
C LEU A 316 -12.50 7.04 -4.18
N PHE A 317 -12.06 8.22 -4.57
CA PHE A 317 -12.55 9.47 -4.01
C PHE A 317 -12.51 10.60 -5.03
N LYS A 318 -13.43 11.56 -4.90
CA LYS A 318 -13.46 12.77 -5.73
C LYS A 318 -13.22 14.00 -4.87
N ILE A 319 -12.37 14.91 -5.33
CA ILE A 319 -12.00 16.12 -4.57
C ILE A 319 -12.87 17.32 -4.99
N SER A 320 -13.58 17.91 -4.02
CA SER A 320 -14.41 19.12 -4.20
C SER A 320 -13.63 20.43 -4.04
N SER A 321 -12.56 20.41 -3.25
CA SER A 321 -11.65 21.55 -3.07
C SER A 321 -10.27 21.05 -2.65
N VAL A 322 -9.23 21.58 -3.28
CA VAL A 322 -7.83 21.21 -2.97
C VAL A 322 -7.43 21.81 -1.62
N ASP A 323 -6.90 20.97 -0.74
CA ASP A 323 -6.33 21.34 0.56
C ASP A 323 -5.30 20.24 0.89
N GLU A 324 -4.07 20.42 0.39
CA GLU A 324 -2.96 19.47 0.61
C GLU A 324 -2.32 19.61 2.00
N SER A 325 -3.12 19.88 3.04
CA SER A 325 -2.63 19.87 4.40
C SER A 325 -2.25 18.44 4.81
N TYR A 326 -1.06 18.32 5.39
CA TYR A 326 -0.65 17.18 6.19
C TYR A 326 -0.56 17.67 7.63
N ASP A 327 -0.92 16.80 8.56
CA ASP A 327 -0.52 17.02 9.95
C ASP A 327 1.01 17.01 10.04
N GLY A 328 1.60 17.65 11.05
CA GLY A 328 3.06 17.86 11.17
C GLY A 328 3.92 16.58 11.14
N GLU A 329 3.29 15.42 11.20
CA GLU A 329 3.89 14.09 11.18
C GLU A 329 4.36 13.66 9.78
N TRP A 330 5.67 13.44 9.66
CA TRP A 330 6.32 13.09 8.38
C TRP A 330 5.79 11.78 7.78
N TYR A 331 5.45 10.80 8.62
CA TYR A 331 5.04 9.47 8.17
C TYR A 331 3.71 9.50 7.42
N LEU A 332 2.82 10.46 7.69
CA LEU A 332 1.56 10.60 6.95
C LEU A 332 1.81 10.86 5.46
N LYS A 333 2.96 11.42 5.08
CA LYS A 333 3.34 11.63 3.68
C LYS A 333 3.61 10.32 2.94
N LEU A 334 3.98 9.25 3.64
CA LEU A 334 4.10 7.90 3.05
C LEU A 334 2.75 7.33 2.60
N LEU A 335 1.65 7.76 3.20
CA LEU A 335 0.30 7.27 2.96
C LEU A 335 -0.46 8.10 1.90
N SER A 336 0.22 8.67 0.91
CA SER A 336 -0.41 9.60 -0.05
C SER A 336 -0.23 9.19 -1.50
N THR A 337 -0.21 7.88 -1.78
CA THR A 337 -0.14 7.36 -3.14
C THR A 337 -1.54 7.18 -3.71
N ALA A 338 -1.92 8.07 -4.62
CA ALA A 338 -3.12 7.91 -5.44
C ALA A 338 -2.82 8.31 -6.89
N VAL A 339 -3.61 7.77 -7.81
CA VAL A 339 -3.53 8.09 -9.24
C VAL A 339 -4.84 8.70 -9.70
N SER A 340 -4.75 9.73 -10.55
CA SER A 340 -5.92 10.33 -11.18
C SER A 340 -6.44 9.42 -12.28
N LEU A 341 -7.76 9.22 -12.33
CA LEU A 341 -8.44 8.46 -13.39
C LEU A 341 -8.95 9.37 -14.53
N LYS A 342 -8.44 10.60 -14.64
CA LYS A 342 -8.82 11.53 -15.71
C LYS A 342 -8.49 10.96 -17.10
N GLY A 343 -9.50 10.91 -17.96
CA GLY A 343 -9.36 10.42 -19.34
C GLY A 343 -9.43 8.89 -19.48
N VAL A 344 -9.82 8.18 -18.42
CA VAL A 344 -10.27 6.80 -18.53
C VAL A 344 -11.73 6.85 -19.01
N GLU A 345 -11.93 6.80 -20.32
CA GLU A 345 -13.27 6.68 -20.94
C GLU A 345 -13.86 5.29 -20.82
#